data_AF-A0AAF0TMU2-F1
#
_entry.id   AF-A0AAF0TMU2-F1
#
_cell.length_a   1.000
_cell.length_b   1.000
_cell.length_c   1.000
_cell.angle_alpha   90.00
_cell.angle_beta   90.00
_cell.angle_gamma   90.00
#
_symmetry.space_group_name_H-M   'P 1'
#
loop_
_entity.id
_entity.type
_entity.pdbx_description
1 polymer ?
#
loop_
_entity_poly.entity_id
_entity_poly.type
_entity_poly.pdbx_seq_one_letter_code
_entity_poly.pdbx_strand_id
1 'polypeptide(L)'
;MYQQVLRRFAHFNAIQLSEPASLPELVMLALKEEGTDPEGNESKELRGKIAEMNTELLKQKAGMLEEYFSIHIDSNGNMSRLPVILDQYTPDMDRIPEFILCLGNDKRISGDAKAVLDSFLFHSISSDTTVEVGRDSHGH
;
A
#
# COMPACT_ATOMS: atom_id res chain seq x y z
N MET A 1 -3.68 -0.81 -19.53
CA MET A 1 -2.65 -0.88 -18.46
C MET A 1 -2.55 -2.25 -17.80
N TYR A 2 -3.64 -2.85 -17.32
CA TYR A 2 -3.63 -4.13 -16.57
C TYR A 2 -2.80 -5.27 -17.21
N GLN A 3 -3.04 -5.58 -18.49
CA GLN A 3 -2.30 -6.64 -19.21
C GLN A 3 -0.81 -6.33 -19.49
N GLN A 4 -0.39 -5.06 -19.41
CA GLN A 4 1.03 -4.70 -19.52
C GLN A 4 1.75 -4.89 -18.19
N VAL A 5 1.08 -4.55 -17.09
CA VAL A 5 1.60 -4.73 -15.73
C VAL A 5 1.69 -6.21 -15.38
N LEU A 6 0.70 -7.02 -15.77
CA LEU A 6 0.79 -8.48 -15.67
C LEU A 6 1.92 -9.08 -16.53
N ARG A 7 2.28 -8.45 -17.66
CA ARG A 7 3.44 -8.88 -18.46
C ARG A 7 4.78 -8.54 -17.81
N ARG A 8 4.83 -7.55 -16.91
CA ARG A 8 5.99 -7.19 -16.09
C ARG A 8 5.90 -7.72 -14.66
N PHE A 9 4.95 -8.60 -14.40
CA PHE A 9 4.78 -9.21 -13.09
C PHE A 9 6.03 -10.01 -12.71
N ALA A 10 6.55 -9.81 -11.50
CA ALA A 10 7.86 -10.28 -11.03
C ALA A 10 9.11 -9.61 -11.66
N HIS A 11 8.94 -8.63 -12.56
CA HIS A 11 10.02 -7.80 -13.12
C HIS A 11 9.78 -6.31 -12.82
N PHE A 12 9.35 -6.01 -11.59
CA PHE A 12 9.21 -4.64 -11.13
C PHE A 12 10.57 -4.09 -10.72
N ASN A 13 10.83 -2.82 -11.07
CA ASN A 13 11.91 -2.10 -10.41
C ASN A 13 11.47 -1.80 -8.98
N ALA A 14 12.39 -1.84 -8.03
CA ALA A 14 12.13 -1.36 -6.68
C ALA A 14 12.96 -0.11 -6.38
N ILE A 15 12.31 0.86 -5.74
CA ILE A 15 13.01 1.97 -5.12
C ILE A 15 13.39 1.59 -3.70
N GLN A 16 14.61 1.93 -3.32
CA GLN A 16 15.05 1.82 -1.95
C GLN A 16 14.75 3.12 -1.23
N LEU A 17 14.01 3.02 -0.13
CA LEU A 17 13.78 4.14 0.78
C LEU A 17 15.12 4.52 1.42
N SER A 18 15.39 5.82 1.54
CA SER A 18 16.57 6.29 2.28
C SER A 18 16.44 6.00 3.77
N GLU A 19 15.22 6.03 4.29
CA GLU A 19 14.90 5.68 5.68
C GLU A 19 13.90 4.52 5.69
N PRO A 20 14.21 3.40 6.37
CA PRO A 20 13.31 2.27 6.43
C PRO A 20 12.04 2.65 7.21
N ALA A 21 10.88 2.39 6.63
CA ALA A 21 9.59 2.75 7.20
C ALA A 21 9.05 1.61 8.07
N SER A 22 8.75 1.89 9.33
CA SER A 22 8.17 0.89 10.24
C SER A 22 6.73 0.59 9.83
N LEU A 23 6.45 -0.68 9.48
CA LEU A 23 5.11 -1.16 9.18
C LEU A 23 4.09 -0.84 10.29
N PRO A 24 4.38 -1.02 11.59
CA PRO A 24 3.39 -0.72 12.62
C PRO A 24 3.05 0.77 12.68
N GLU A 25 4.02 1.66 12.47
CA GLU A 25 3.80 3.11 12.41
C GLU A 25 2.92 3.47 11.21
N LEU A 26 3.21 2.90 10.04
CA LEU A 26 2.42 3.09 8.82
C LEU A 26 0.97 2.62 9.01
N VAL A 27 0.77 1.44 9.62
CA VAL A 27 -0.59 0.94 9.92
C VAL A 27 -1.30 1.86 10.91
N MET A 28 -0.62 2.35 11.95
CA MET A 28 -1.20 3.29 12.90
C MET A 28 -1.59 4.62 12.25
N LEU A 29 -0.76 5.13 11.32
CA LEU A 29 -1.04 6.32 10.53
C LEU A 29 -2.32 6.16 9.70
N ALA A 30 -2.45 5.05 8.97
CA ALA A 30 -3.64 4.76 8.19
C ALA A 30 -4.92 4.63 9.05
N LEU A 31 -4.83 3.92 10.17
CA LEU A 31 -5.94 3.78 11.11
C LEU A 31 -6.35 5.11 11.76
N LYS A 32 -5.39 6.03 11.91
CA LYS A 32 -5.65 7.39 12.42
C LYS A 32 -6.38 8.24 11.39
N GLU A 33 -6.14 8.01 10.10
CA GLU A 33 -6.78 8.74 9.01
C GLU A 33 -8.20 8.23 8.71
N GLU A 34 -8.42 6.91 8.73
CA GLU A 34 -9.73 6.28 8.57
C GLU A 34 -10.64 6.47 9.81
N GLY A 35 -10.04 6.43 11.01
CA GLY A 35 -10.75 6.57 12.27
C GLY A 35 -10.99 8.03 12.65
N THR A 36 -12.18 8.55 12.31
CA THR A 36 -12.69 9.83 12.83
C THR A 36 -13.05 9.73 14.32
N ASP A 37 -12.09 9.42 15.19
CA ASP A 37 -12.25 9.53 16.65
C ASP A 37 -10.88 9.70 17.34
N PRO A 38 -10.55 10.90 17.84
CA PRO A 38 -9.21 11.22 18.32
C PRO A 38 -8.92 10.88 19.80
N GLU A 39 -9.88 10.47 20.65
CA GLU A 39 -9.70 10.66 22.11
C GLU A 39 -10.01 9.47 23.06
N GLY A 40 -10.07 8.23 22.56
CA GLY A 40 -10.18 7.05 23.44
C GLY A 40 -8.83 6.35 23.67
N ASN A 41 -8.34 6.27 24.93
CA ASN A 41 -7.15 5.48 25.28
C ASN A 41 -7.26 4.00 24.82
N GLU A 42 -8.48 3.46 24.87
CA GLU A 42 -8.82 2.11 24.39
C GLU A 42 -8.64 1.95 22.87
N SER A 43 -8.91 3.01 22.09
CA SER A 43 -8.72 3.01 20.63
C SER A 43 -7.24 2.93 20.27
N LYS A 44 -6.36 3.59 21.03
CA LYS A 44 -4.91 3.55 20.79
C LYS A 44 -4.33 2.15 21.03
N GLU A 45 -4.74 1.48 22.12
CA GLU A 45 -4.37 0.09 22.37
C GLU A 45 -4.86 -0.85 21.26
N LEU A 46 -6.11 -0.70 20.82
CA LEU A 46 -6.66 -1.51 19.75
C LEU A 46 -5.91 -1.30 18.43
N ARG A 47 -5.62 -0.04 18.07
CA ARG A 47 -4.82 0.30 16.87
C ARG A 47 -3.41 -0.27 16.95
N GLY A 48 -2.78 -0.22 18.13
CA GLY A 48 -1.47 -0.86 18.37
C GLY A 48 -1.53 -2.38 18.13
N LYS A 49 -2.55 -3.06 18.66
CA LYS A 49 -2.75 -4.50 18.42
C LYS A 49 -3.00 -4.83 16.95
N ILE A 50 -3.79 -4.00 16.26
CA ILE A 50 -4.01 -4.15 14.82
C ILE A 50 -2.69 -3.96 14.08
N ALA A 51 -1.92 -2.92 14.39
CA ALA A 51 -0.62 -2.65 13.78
C ALA A 51 0.37 -3.81 13.96
N GLU A 52 0.48 -4.37 15.17
CA GLU A 52 1.29 -5.57 15.43
C GLU A 52 0.80 -6.77 14.62
N MET A 53 -0.50 -7.10 14.67
CA MET A 53 -1.05 -8.23 13.91
C MET A 53 -0.81 -8.09 12.40
N ASN A 54 -1.02 -6.89 11.85
CA ASN A 54 -0.77 -6.61 10.42
C ASN A 54 0.72 -6.75 10.10
N THR A 55 1.60 -6.24 10.97
CA THR A 55 3.06 -6.35 10.80
C THR A 55 3.51 -7.81 10.79
N GLU A 56 3.00 -8.64 11.70
CA GLU A 56 3.32 -10.08 11.71
C GLU A 56 2.84 -10.80 10.44
N LEU A 57 1.62 -10.52 9.99
CA LEU A 57 1.08 -11.07 8.74
C LEU A 57 1.91 -10.68 7.52
N LEU A 58 2.33 -9.42 7.44
CA LEU A 58 3.18 -8.91 6.36
C LEU A 58 4.56 -9.55 6.40
N LYS A 59 5.14 -9.75 7.59
CA LYS A 59 6.41 -10.46 7.75
C LYS A 59 6.32 -11.91 7.28
N GLN A 60 5.23 -12.61 7.57
CA GLN A 60 5.01 -13.98 7.07
C GLN A 60 4.93 -14.03 5.54
N LYS A 61 4.43 -12.96 4.91
CA LYS A 61 4.33 -12.84 3.45
C LYS A 61 5.54 -12.13 2.82
N ALA A 62 6.52 -11.69 3.61
CA ALA A 62 7.63 -10.88 3.14
C ALA A 62 8.44 -11.57 2.03
N GLY A 63 8.67 -12.88 2.13
CA GLY A 63 9.37 -13.63 1.08
C GLY A 63 8.65 -13.60 -0.27
N MET A 64 7.32 -13.73 -0.27
CA MET A 64 6.51 -13.60 -1.49
C MET A 64 6.47 -12.14 -1.98
N LEU A 65 6.32 -11.18 -1.08
CA LEU A 65 6.30 -9.76 -1.45
C LEU A 65 7.64 -9.30 -2.05
N GLU A 66 8.76 -9.83 -1.56
CA GLU A 66 10.07 -9.58 -2.13
C GLU A 66 10.21 -10.21 -3.51
N GLU A 67 9.82 -11.47 -3.67
CA GLU A 67 9.97 -12.20 -4.94
C GLU A 67 9.06 -11.67 -6.06
N TYR A 68 7.80 -11.34 -5.75
CA TYR A 68 6.82 -10.89 -6.75
C TYR A 68 6.78 -9.37 -6.94
N PHE A 69 7.00 -8.60 -5.87
CA PHE A 69 6.83 -7.14 -5.85
C PHE A 69 8.11 -6.38 -5.54
N SER A 70 9.23 -7.06 -5.27
CA SER A 70 10.47 -6.42 -4.81
C SER A 70 10.29 -5.54 -3.56
N ILE A 71 9.32 -5.87 -2.71
CA ILE A 71 9.12 -5.25 -1.41
C ILE A 71 9.98 -5.98 -0.38
N HIS A 72 10.89 -5.24 0.25
CA HIS A 72 11.75 -5.80 1.30
C HIS A 72 11.24 -5.38 2.66
N ILE A 73 10.96 -6.37 3.52
CA ILE A 73 10.56 -6.19 4.91
C ILE A 73 11.57 -6.91 5.79
N ASP A 74 12.20 -6.16 6.68
CA ASP A 74 13.19 -6.68 7.61
C ASP A 74 12.55 -7.44 8.78
N SER A 75 13.35 -8.20 9.53
CA SER A 75 12.90 -8.96 10.71
C SER A 75 12.26 -8.07 11.77
N ASN A 76 12.64 -6.80 11.80
CA ASN A 76 12.08 -5.78 12.70
C ASN A 76 10.71 -5.25 12.27
N GLY A 77 10.18 -5.69 11.11
CA GLY A 77 8.94 -5.13 10.55
C GLY A 77 9.15 -3.75 9.92
N ASN A 78 10.36 -3.49 9.41
CA ASN A 78 10.69 -2.25 8.73
C ASN A 78 10.79 -2.51 7.22
N MET A 79 10.06 -1.73 6.43
CA MET A 79 10.10 -1.76 4.98
C MET A 79 11.21 -0.85 4.46
N SER A 80 12.10 -1.36 3.62
CA SER A 80 13.16 -0.55 3.00
C SER A 80 13.06 -0.45 1.48
N ARG A 81 12.20 -1.26 0.84
CA ARG A 81 11.98 -1.24 -0.61
C ARG A 81 10.51 -1.25 -0.97
N LEU A 82 10.19 -0.54 -2.05
CA LEU A 82 8.86 -0.44 -2.65
C LEU A 82 8.85 -0.73 -4.15
N PRO A 83 7.77 -1.31 -4.69
CA PRO A 83 7.64 -1.58 -6.11
C PRO A 83 7.38 -0.29 -6.88
N VAL A 84 8.02 -0.18 -8.04
CA VAL A 84 7.73 0.80 -9.07
C VAL A 84 6.98 0.09 -10.19
N ILE A 85 5.66 0.34 -10.23
CA ILE A 85 4.76 -0.32 -11.20
C ILE A 85 4.83 0.33 -12.58
N LEU A 86 5.06 1.65 -12.63
CA LEU A 86 5.21 2.42 -13.85
C LEU A 86 6.62 3.00 -13.92
N ASP A 87 7.27 2.80 -15.06
CA ASP A 87 8.57 3.41 -15.38
C ASP A 87 8.43 4.93 -15.18
N GLN A 88 9.19 5.49 -14.22
CA GLN A 88 9.19 6.92 -13.81
C GLN A 88 8.05 7.39 -12.88
N TYR A 89 7.22 6.51 -12.33
CA TYR A 89 6.23 6.89 -11.31
C TYR A 89 6.75 6.56 -9.90
N THR A 90 7.02 7.59 -9.11
CA THR A 90 7.23 7.42 -7.67
C THR A 90 5.88 7.24 -6.99
N PRO A 91 5.64 6.14 -6.24
CA PRO A 91 4.40 5.98 -5.50
C PRO A 91 4.21 7.16 -4.55
N ASP A 92 2.96 7.62 -4.41
CA ASP A 92 2.59 8.68 -3.48
C ASP A 92 2.92 8.24 -2.04
N MET A 93 3.91 8.90 -1.44
CA MET A 93 4.41 8.56 -0.10
C MET A 93 3.33 8.71 0.99
N ASP A 94 2.38 9.62 0.76
CA ASP A 94 1.25 9.89 1.65
C ASP A 94 0.28 8.71 1.75
N ARG A 95 0.23 7.87 0.70
CA ARG A 95 -0.69 6.71 0.61
C ARG A 95 -0.04 5.39 1.00
N ILE A 96 1.26 5.40 1.28
CA ILE A 96 2.00 4.23 1.79
C ILE A 96 1.33 3.67 3.06
N PRO A 97 0.92 4.49 4.05
CA PRO A 97 0.21 4.01 5.24
C PRO A 97 -1.04 3.20 4.89
N GLU A 98 -1.95 3.75 4.10
CA GLU A 98 -3.19 3.10 3.69
C GLU A 98 -2.92 1.81 2.92
N PHE A 99 -1.92 1.84 2.03
CA PHE A 99 -1.51 0.66 1.27
C PHE A 99 -1.06 -0.47 2.19
N ILE A 100 -0.24 -0.18 3.19
CA ILE A 100 0.24 -1.19 4.15
C ILE A 100 -0.90 -1.74 5.02
N LEU A 101 -1.81 -0.87 5.49
CA LEU A 101 -3.00 -1.30 6.21
C LEU A 101 -3.89 -2.21 5.34
N CYS A 102 -4.08 -1.86 4.07
CA CYS A 102 -4.83 -2.69 3.12
C CYS A 102 -4.13 -4.05 2.92
N LEU A 103 -2.80 -4.07 2.75
CA LEU A 103 -2.05 -5.32 2.64
C LEU A 103 -2.14 -6.20 3.89
N GLY A 104 -2.19 -5.62 5.09
CA GLY A 104 -2.30 -6.42 6.31
C GLY A 104 -3.73 -6.86 6.62
N ASN A 105 -4.75 -6.07 6.26
CA ASN A 105 -6.15 -6.29 6.60
C ASN A 105 -6.94 -7.06 5.53
N ASP A 106 -6.50 -7.04 4.26
CA ASP A 106 -7.25 -7.67 3.18
C ASP A 106 -7.13 -9.20 3.24
N LYS A 107 -8.23 -9.83 3.70
CA LYS A 107 -8.42 -11.28 3.75
C LYS A 107 -8.33 -11.95 2.37
N ARG A 108 -8.38 -11.20 1.26
CA ARG A 108 -8.24 -11.71 -0.12
C ARG A 108 -6.79 -11.86 -0.56
N ILE A 109 -5.81 -11.46 0.25
CA ILE A 109 -4.41 -11.84 0.04
C ILE A 109 -4.26 -13.31 0.44
N SER A 110 -4.91 -14.17 -0.33
CA SER A 110 -4.90 -15.63 -0.21
C SER A 110 -3.59 -16.23 -0.75
N GLY A 111 -2.53 -15.43 -0.91
CA GLY A 111 -1.29 -15.84 -1.58
C GLY A 111 -1.31 -15.59 -3.09
N ASP A 112 -2.39 -15.02 -3.64
CA ASP A 112 -2.43 -14.64 -5.05
C ASP A 112 -1.79 -13.26 -5.25
N ALA A 113 -0.55 -13.28 -5.71
CA ALA A 113 0.19 -12.08 -6.05
C ALA A 113 -0.59 -11.23 -7.08
N LYS A 114 -1.37 -11.87 -7.96
CA LYS A 114 -2.26 -11.18 -8.91
C LYS A 114 -3.33 -10.32 -8.23
N ALA A 115 -3.92 -10.80 -7.13
CA ALA A 115 -4.95 -10.07 -6.40
C ALA A 115 -4.37 -8.83 -5.70
N VAL A 116 -3.15 -8.94 -5.17
CA VAL A 116 -2.42 -7.81 -4.58
C VAL A 116 -2.16 -6.72 -5.63
N LEU A 117 -1.72 -7.12 -6.83
CA LEU A 117 -1.48 -6.20 -7.94
C LEU A 117 -2.78 -5.55 -8.44
N ASP A 118 -3.87 -6.31 -8.49
CA ASP A 118 -5.19 -5.83 -8.89
C ASP A 118 -5.67 -4.72 -7.96
N SER A 119 -5.56 -4.93 -6.65
CA SER A 119 -5.87 -3.92 -5.63
C SER A 119 -4.98 -2.68 -5.75
N PHE A 120 -3.67 -2.87 -6.00
CA PHE A 120 -2.72 -1.77 -6.21
C PHE A 120 -3.10 -0.93 -7.43
N LEU A 121 -3.36 -1.58 -8.56
CA LEU A 121 -3.73 -0.89 -9.79
C LEU A 121 -5.08 -0.18 -9.63
N PHE A 122 -6.04 -0.79 -8.94
CA PHE A 122 -7.31 -0.15 -8.67
C PHE A 122 -7.16 1.17 -7.89
N HIS A 123 -6.35 1.18 -6.81
CA HIS A 123 -6.08 2.40 -6.04
C HIS A 123 -5.26 3.45 -6.81
N SER A 124 -4.23 3.02 -7.55
CA SER A 124 -3.38 3.93 -8.31
C SER A 124 -4.15 4.58 -9.48
N ILE A 125 -5.00 3.83 -10.18
CA ILE A 125 -5.82 4.34 -11.30
C ILE A 125 -6.97 5.22 -10.81
N SER A 126 -7.57 4.93 -9.65
CA SER A 126 -8.63 5.77 -9.07
C SER A 126 -8.14 7.19 -8.75
N SER A 127 -6.84 7.34 -8.47
CA SER A 127 -6.21 8.63 -8.13
C SER A 127 -5.95 9.51 -9.36
N ASP A 128 -5.65 8.90 -10.49
CA ASP A 128 -5.48 9.59 -11.78
C ASP A 128 -6.83 10.01 -12.38
N THR A 129 -7.92 9.44 -11.86
CA THR A 129 -9.28 9.87 -12.20
C THR A 129 -9.68 11.12 -11.40
N THR A 130 -8.87 12.19 -11.49
CA THR A 130 -9.49 13.51 -11.64
C THR A 130 -10.18 13.44 -12.99
N VAL A 131 -11.43 12.96 -13.00
CA VAL A 131 -12.37 13.28 -14.06
C VAL A 131 -12.36 14.79 -14.08
N GLU A 132 -11.69 15.33 -15.10
CA GLU A 132 -11.82 16.70 -15.53
C GLU A 132 -13.31 16.94 -15.56
N VAL A 133 -13.82 17.68 -14.56
CA VAL A 133 -15.20 18.11 -14.57
C VAL A 133 -15.31 18.89 -15.87
N GLY A 134 -15.99 18.28 -16.84
CA GLY A 134 -16.44 18.99 -18.02
C GLY A 134 -17.33 20.09 -17.50
N ARG A 135 -16.76 21.26 -17.22
CA ARG A 135 -17.51 22.50 -17.23
C ARG A 135 -17.81 22.75 -18.69
N ASP A 136 -18.84 22.08 -19.21
CA ASP A 136 -19.62 22.71 -20.27
C ASP A 136 -20.30 23.92 -19.62
N SER A 137 -19.67 25.06 -19.81
CA SER A 137 -20.22 26.35 -19.46
C SER A 137 -19.62 27.32 -20.45
N HIS A 138 -20.50 28.04 -21.16
CA HIS A 138 -20.31 28.93 -22.31
C HIS A 138 -20.45 28.17 -23.64
N GLY A 139 -21.53 28.30 -24.41
CA GLY A 139 -22.42 29.46 -24.55
C GLY A 139 -22.19 30.04 -25.93
N HIS A 140 -23.12 29.78 -26.85
CA HIS A 140 -23.74 30.80 -27.70
C HIS A 140 -25.04 30.24 -28.29
#